data_AF-A0A2E6LZU5-F1
#
_entry.id   AF-A0A2E6LZU5-F1
#
_cell.length_a   1.000
_cell.length_b   1.000
_cell.length_c   1.000
_cell.angle_alpha   90.00
_cell.angle_beta   90.00
_cell.angle_gamma   90.00
#
_symmetry.space_group_name_H-M   'P 1'
#
loop_
_entity.id
_entity.type
_entity.pdbx_description
1 polymer ?
#
loop_
_entity_poly.entity_id
_entity_poly.type
_entity_poly.pdbx_seq_one_letter_code
_entity_poly.pdbx_strand_id
1 'polypeptide(L)'
;MPHINCYAYAVGANKSLCPGARKTGDSSIFDWHKVKAITTERKRELLQACMKDGLTDMPLTGRKIAVFINQYSDCIDYHFYKLDEGSTWSDKLGDQGEVRHGNDCKLMNLALVGRPDARGDIIVDQAFCGYLYVPQNLK
;
A
#
# COMPACT_ATOMS: atom_id res chain seq x y z
N MET A 1 -5.10 16.23 6.50
CA MET A 1 -4.20 15.56 5.52
C MET A 1 -4.87 14.25 5.13
N PRO A 2 -4.80 13.77 3.88
CA PRO A 2 -5.41 12.51 3.51
C PRO A 2 -4.66 11.41 4.25
N HIS A 3 -5.42 10.65 5.03
CA HIS A 3 -4.94 9.54 5.82
C HIS A 3 -4.92 8.32 4.91
N ILE A 4 -3.72 7.83 4.61
CA ILE A 4 -3.55 6.59 3.88
C ILE A 4 -3.95 5.49 4.85
N ASN A 5 -5.16 4.94 4.70
CA ASN A 5 -5.76 4.02 5.68
C ASN A 5 -5.12 2.61 5.70
N CYS A 6 -3.78 2.57 5.66
CA CYS A 6 -2.95 1.40 5.88
C CYS A 6 -3.24 0.76 7.24
N TYR A 7 -3.66 1.57 8.22
CA TYR A 7 -3.97 1.08 9.56
C TYR A 7 -5.22 0.21 9.57
N ALA A 8 -6.35 0.64 8.97
CA ALA A 8 -7.54 -0.21 8.88
C ALA A 8 -7.29 -1.49 8.08
N TYR A 9 -6.47 -1.42 7.03
CA TYR A 9 -6.02 -2.60 6.30
C TYR A 9 -5.23 -3.55 7.22
N ALA A 10 -4.26 -3.02 7.97
CA ALA A 10 -3.45 -3.77 8.91
C ALA A 10 -4.28 -4.46 10.00
N VAL A 11 -5.30 -3.77 10.54
CA VAL A 11 -6.20 -4.31 11.56
C VAL A 11 -7.32 -5.20 11.01
N GLY A 12 -7.52 -5.24 9.68
CA GLY A 12 -8.61 -5.99 9.04
C GLY A 12 -9.99 -5.34 9.19
N ALA A 13 -10.04 -4.10 9.69
CA ALA A 13 -11.28 -3.40 10.07
C ALA A 13 -12.00 -2.73 8.89
N ASN A 14 -11.34 -2.55 7.74
CA ASN A 14 -12.02 -2.00 6.57
C ASN A 14 -11.38 -2.52 5.28
N LYS A 15 -11.92 -3.64 4.78
CA LYS A 15 -11.55 -4.19 3.47
C LYS A 15 -11.85 -3.19 2.34
N SER A 16 -12.71 -2.20 2.53
CA SER A 16 -13.20 -1.28 1.50
C SER A 16 -12.28 -0.08 1.23
N LEU A 17 -11.08 -0.04 1.82
CA LEU A 17 -10.15 1.09 1.70
C LEU A 17 -8.75 0.55 1.43
N CYS A 18 -8.62 -0.26 0.38
CA CYS A 18 -7.31 -0.47 -0.21
C CYS A 18 -7.09 0.57 -1.30
N PRO A 19 -5.87 1.05 -1.45
CA PRO A 19 -5.57 2.19 -2.30
C PRO A 19 -5.12 1.66 -3.64
N GLY A 20 -6.12 1.35 -4.47
CA GLY A 20 -5.95 1.41 -5.90
C GLY A 20 -6.65 2.68 -6.32
N ALA A 21 -5.91 3.78 -6.41
CA ALA A 21 -6.32 5.07 -7.00
C ALA A 21 -7.84 5.46 -6.99
N ARG A 22 -8.14 6.42 -6.08
CA ARG A 22 -9.22 7.45 -6.06
C ARG A 22 -10.67 7.06 -5.74
N LYS A 23 -11.21 7.76 -4.74
CA LYS A 23 -12.54 8.39 -4.84
C LYS A 23 -12.35 9.88 -5.08
N THR A 24 -12.57 10.32 -6.32
CA THR A 24 -12.70 11.73 -6.70
C THR A 24 -13.91 12.33 -6.00
N GLY A 25 -13.69 13.35 -5.19
CA GLY A 25 -14.77 14.12 -4.56
C GLY A 25 -14.25 15.35 -3.82
N ASP A 26 -13.06 15.27 -3.24
CA ASP A 26 -12.44 16.41 -2.55
C ASP A 26 -10.96 16.53 -2.91
N SER A 27 -10.69 17.33 -3.95
CA SER A 27 -9.40 17.45 -4.65
C SER A 27 -8.39 18.39 -4.00
N SER A 28 -8.39 18.52 -2.67
CA SER A 28 -7.64 19.60 -2.02
C SER A 28 -6.29 19.23 -1.40
N ILE A 29 -5.82 17.96 -1.43
CA ILE A 29 -4.71 17.61 -0.51
C ILE A 29 -3.52 16.79 -1.06
N PHE A 30 -3.63 15.96 -2.10
CA PHE A 30 -2.46 15.53 -2.90
C PHE A 30 -2.90 14.76 -4.14
N ASP A 31 -2.56 15.24 -5.33
CA ASP A 31 -2.95 14.56 -6.58
C ASP A 31 -1.83 13.66 -7.11
N TRP A 32 -1.78 12.43 -6.61
CA TRP A 32 -0.82 11.42 -7.09
C TRP A 32 -1.01 11.04 -8.56
N HIS A 33 -2.13 11.41 -9.21
CA HIS A 33 -2.27 11.25 -10.66
C HIS A 33 -1.47 12.26 -11.47
N LYS A 34 -0.97 13.34 -10.85
CA LYS A 34 -0.09 14.30 -11.52
C LYS A 34 1.39 13.96 -11.31
N VAL A 35 1.68 13.00 -10.44
CA VAL A 35 3.04 12.57 -10.12
C VAL A 35 3.44 11.45 -11.06
N LYS A 36 4.59 11.60 -11.73
CA LYS A 36 5.07 10.68 -12.77
C LYS A 36 6.40 9.98 -12.46
N ALA A 37 6.94 10.13 -11.25
CA ALA A 37 8.23 9.55 -10.90
C ALA A 37 8.32 9.12 -9.44
N ILE A 38 8.85 7.92 -9.21
CA ILE A 38 9.16 7.42 -7.87
C ILE A 38 10.49 8.02 -7.40
N THR A 39 10.44 8.94 -6.44
CA THR A 39 11.65 9.53 -5.82
C THR A 39 11.84 9.05 -4.38
N THR A 40 13.04 9.26 -3.82
CA THR A 40 13.33 8.97 -2.40
C THR A 40 12.39 9.76 -1.47
N GLU A 41 12.08 10.99 -1.83
CA GLU A 41 11.14 11.85 -1.09
C GLU A 41 9.73 11.26 -1.09
N ARG A 42 9.26 10.72 -2.23
CA ARG A 42 7.92 10.09 -2.32
C ARG A 42 7.80 8.86 -1.43
N LYS A 43 8.85 8.01 -1.40
CA LYS A 43 8.88 6.85 -0.50
C LYS A 43 8.78 7.29 0.96
N ARG A 44 9.51 8.36 1.34
CA ARG A 44 9.46 8.93 2.69
C ARG A 44 8.07 9.49 3.03
N GLU A 45 7.44 10.22 2.14
CA GLU A 45 6.10 10.78 2.36
C GLU A 45 5.04 9.70 2.55
N LEU A 46 5.08 8.62 1.75
CA LEU A 46 4.17 7.48 1.91
C LEU A 46 4.34 6.83 3.29
N LEU A 47 5.58 6.56 3.71
CA LEU A 47 5.85 6.00 5.03
C LEU A 47 5.38 6.93 6.15
N GLN A 48 5.64 8.24 6.05
CA GLN A 48 5.19 9.23 7.04
C GLN A 48 3.67 9.31 7.12
N ALA A 49 2.96 9.23 6.00
CA ALA A 49 1.51 9.18 5.99
C ALA A 49 0.99 7.93 6.69
N CYS A 50 1.60 6.77 6.42
CA CYS A 50 1.24 5.53 7.09
C CYS A 50 1.50 5.57 8.61
N MET A 51 2.57 6.25 9.04
CA MET A 51 2.86 6.44 10.47
C MET A 51 1.88 7.40 11.15
N LYS A 52 1.44 8.45 10.45
CA LYS A 52 0.36 9.34 10.94
C LYS A 52 -0.96 8.61 11.11
N ASP A 53 -1.17 7.51 10.38
CA ASP A 53 -2.31 6.61 10.53
C ASP A 53 -2.14 5.60 11.67
N GLY A 54 -1.04 5.66 12.44
CA GLY A 54 -0.84 4.88 13.65
C GLY A 54 0.03 3.64 13.48
N LEU A 55 0.62 3.42 12.29
CA LEU A 55 1.68 2.43 12.13
C LEU A 55 3.02 2.93 12.66
N THR A 56 3.92 2.01 13.00
CA THR A 56 5.29 2.34 13.45
C THR A 56 6.34 1.71 12.54
N ASP A 57 7.50 2.33 12.46
CA ASP A 57 8.70 1.79 11.81
C ASP A 57 9.52 0.86 12.71
N MET A 58 9.21 0.82 14.01
CA MET A 58 9.89 -0.06 14.95
C MET A 58 9.39 -1.50 14.82
N PRO A 59 10.29 -2.51 14.79
CA PRO A 59 9.92 -3.91 14.76
C PRO A 59 9.31 -4.33 16.10
N LEU A 60 8.03 -4.04 16.26
CA LEU A 60 7.23 -4.48 17.38
C LEU A 60 6.72 -5.90 17.13
N THR A 61 6.31 -6.55 18.20
CA THR A 61 5.69 -7.89 18.22
C THR A 61 4.32 -7.97 17.50
N GLY A 62 3.83 -6.87 16.94
CA GLY A 62 2.57 -6.80 16.21
C GLY A 62 2.67 -7.24 14.74
N ARG A 63 1.59 -7.01 13.99
CA ARG A 63 1.51 -7.36 12.56
C ARG A 63 2.44 -6.49 11.74
N LYS A 64 3.17 -7.10 10.81
CA LYS A 64 4.08 -6.44 9.88
C LYS A 64 3.36 -6.10 8.57
N ILE A 65 3.59 -4.90 8.04
CA ILE A 65 3.04 -4.39 6.79
C ILE A 65 4.20 -4.05 5.83
N ALA A 66 4.18 -4.59 4.62
CA ALA A 66 5.09 -4.21 3.54
C ALA A 66 4.44 -3.11 2.68
N VAL A 67 5.21 -2.07 2.37
CA VAL A 67 4.73 -0.88 1.66
C VAL A 67 5.45 -0.75 0.32
N PHE A 68 4.69 -0.57 -0.76
CA PHE A 68 5.21 -0.42 -2.11
C PHE A 68 4.54 0.74 -2.85
N ILE A 69 5.27 1.29 -3.82
CA ILE A 69 4.79 2.28 -4.78
C ILE A 69 4.89 1.68 -6.18
N ASN A 70 3.81 1.73 -6.95
CA ASN A 70 3.74 1.36 -8.35
C ASN A 70 3.66 2.62 -9.20
N GLN A 71 4.43 2.68 -10.28
CA GLN A 71 4.33 3.73 -11.28
C GLN A 71 3.62 3.20 -12.52
N TYR A 72 2.68 3.98 -13.03
CA TYR A 72 2.01 3.80 -14.31
C TYR A 72 2.50 4.88 -15.28
N SER A 73 2.00 4.87 -16.52
CA SER A 73 2.41 5.84 -17.56
C SER A 73 2.10 7.30 -17.20
N ASP A 74 1.06 7.53 -16.41
CA ASP A 74 0.53 8.85 -16.11
C ASP A 74 0.45 9.16 -14.61
N CYS A 75 0.52 8.15 -13.75
CA CYS A 75 0.32 8.30 -12.31
C CYS A 75 1.19 7.36 -11.47
N ILE A 76 1.07 7.55 -10.15
CA ILE A 76 1.60 6.65 -9.14
C ILE A 76 0.47 6.12 -8.27
N ASP A 77 0.59 4.87 -7.85
CA ASP A 77 -0.29 4.18 -6.90
C ASP A 77 0.54 3.45 -5.84
N TYR A 78 -0.11 2.93 -4.80
CA TYR A 78 0.58 2.29 -3.69
C TYR A 78 -0.09 0.98 -3.27
N HIS A 79 0.72 0.02 -2.83
CA HIS A 79 0.26 -1.33 -2.54
C HIS A 79 0.78 -1.80 -1.18
N PHE A 80 -0.10 -2.41 -0.40
CA PHE A 80 0.20 -2.90 0.94
C PHE A 80 0.02 -4.41 1.03
N TYR A 81 0.96 -5.05 1.72
CA TYR A 81 0.87 -6.46 2.09
C TYR A 81 0.96 -6.58 3.61
N LYS A 82 0.05 -7.33 4.21
CA LYS A 82 0.02 -7.64 5.64
C LYS A 82 0.58 -9.05 5.85
N LEU A 83 1.45 -9.20 6.84
CA LEU A 83 1.91 -10.51 7.27
C LEU A 83 0.83 -11.15 8.15
N ASP A 84 0.26 -12.24 7.67
CA ASP A 84 -0.66 -13.09 8.41
C ASP A 84 0.09 -14.12 9.27
N GLU A 85 -0.64 -14.81 10.13
CA GLU A 85 -0.14 -15.97 10.87
C GLU A 85 0.33 -17.06 9.89
N GLY A 86 1.38 -17.81 10.27
CA GLY A 86 1.94 -18.84 9.41
C GLY A 86 2.90 -18.33 8.32
N SER A 87 3.40 -17.09 8.44
CA SER A 87 4.42 -16.49 7.55
C SER A 87 3.95 -16.22 6.12
N THR A 88 2.65 -16.15 5.88
CA THR A 88 2.07 -15.81 4.58
C THR A 88 1.67 -14.35 4.51
N TRP A 89 1.73 -13.74 3.32
CA TRP A 89 1.25 -12.37 3.13
C TRP A 89 -0.16 -12.33 2.55
N SER A 90 -0.95 -11.37 3.00
CA SER A 90 -2.19 -10.96 2.37
C SER A 90 -2.13 -9.56 1.81
N ASP A 91 -2.76 -9.37 0.66
CA ASP A 91 -2.93 -8.07 0.01
C ASP A 91 -4.35 -7.92 -0.51
N LYS A 92 -4.70 -6.70 -0.89
CA LYS A 92 -5.94 -6.42 -1.60
C LYS A 92 -5.67 -5.34 -2.64
N LEU A 93 -6.02 -5.64 -3.89
CA LEU A 93 -5.95 -4.70 -4.99
C LEU A 93 -7.20 -3.80 -4.99
N GLY A 94 -7.02 -2.50 -4.74
CA GLY A 94 -8.12 -1.55 -4.77
C GLY A 94 -9.13 -1.69 -3.63
N ASP A 95 -10.14 -0.82 -3.61
CA ASP A 95 -11.12 -0.73 -2.54
C ASP A 95 -12.19 -1.83 -2.61
N GLN A 96 -12.49 -2.36 -3.80
CA GLN A 96 -13.49 -3.43 -4.02
C GLN A 96 -12.90 -4.83 -4.27
N GLY A 97 -11.57 -4.97 -4.38
CA GLY A 97 -10.95 -6.28 -4.66
C GLY A 97 -11.12 -7.32 -3.55
N GLU A 98 -10.96 -8.60 -3.89
CA GLU A 98 -10.86 -9.65 -2.88
C GLU A 98 -9.52 -9.57 -2.14
N VAL A 99 -9.52 -10.02 -0.89
CA VAL A 99 -8.26 -10.20 -0.16
C VAL A 99 -7.60 -11.46 -0.69
N ARG A 100 -6.38 -11.32 -1.19
CA ARG A 100 -5.53 -12.43 -1.63
C ARG A 100 -4.67 -12.86 -0.46
N HIS A 101 -4.48 -14.16 -0.27
CA HIS A 101 -3.73 -14.75 0.83
C HIS A 101 -2.64 -15.69 0.30
N GLY A 102 -1.65 -16.02 1.14
CA GLY A 102 -0.62 -17.02 0.79
C GLY A 102 0.47 -16.48 -0.13
N ASN A 103 0.61 -15.16 -0.24
CA ASN A 103 1.50 -14.53 -1.22
C ASN A 103 2.92 -14.39 -0.68
N ASP A 104 3.93 -14.56 -1.55
CA ASP A 104 5.25 -13.95 -1.34
C ASP A 104 5.15 -12.51 -1.85
N CYS A 105 5.06 -11.55 -0.95
CA CYS A 105 4.81 -10.15 -1.33
C CYS A 105 5.90 -9.56 -2.25
N LYS A 106 7.18 -9.93 -2.08
CA LYS A 106 8.26 -9.35 -2.90
C LYS A 106 8.21 -9.92 -4.31
N LEU A 107 8.12 -11.25 -4.42
CA LEU A 107 8.02 -11.90 -5.72
C LEU A 107 6.74 -11.51 -6.45
N MET A 108 5.62 -11.47 -5.73
CA MET A 108 4.34 -11.15 -6.33
C MET A 108 4.29 -9.73 -6.84
N ASN A 109 4.78 -8.76 -6.07
CA ASN A 109 4.74 -7.36 -6.50
C ASN A 109 5.71 -7.11 -7.66
N LEU A 110 6.92 -7.69 -7.63
CA LEU A 110 7.88 -7.60 -8.73
C LEU A 110 7.30 -8.20 -10.02
N ALA A 111 6.56 -9.30 -9.91
CA ALA A 111 5.90 -9.94 -11.05
C ALA A 111 4.77 -9.10 -11.68
N LEU A 112 4.33 -8.00 -11.05
CA LEU A 112 3.33 -7.10 -11.62
C LEU A 112 3.91 -6.10 -12.62
N VAL A 113 5.21 -5.83 -12.58
CA VAL A 113 5.83 -4.90 -13.54
C VAL A 113 5.71 -5.46 -14.96
N GLY A 114 5.25 -4.62 -15.89
CA GLY A 114 4.96 -5.01 -17.28
C GLY A 114 3.67 -5.79 -17.47
N ARG A 115 2.87 -6.01 -16.43
CA ARG A 115 1.54 -6.64 -16.52
C ARG A 115 0.43 -5.60 -16.33
N PRO A 116 -0.71 -5.76 -17.04
CA PRO A 116 -1.89 -4.94 -16.78
C PRO A 116 -2.46 -5.27 -15.39
N ASP A 117 -2.86 -4.23 -14.66
CA ASP A 117 -3.61 -4.34 -13.40
C ASP A 117 -5.08 -4.70 -13.67
N ALA A 118 -5.92 -4.72 -12.62
CA ALA A 118 -7.34 -5.05 -12.74
C ALA A 118 -8.14 -4.05 -13.61
N ARG A 119 -7.59 -2.87 -13.92
CA ARG A 119 -8.18 -1.84 -14.78
C ARG A 119 -7.58 -1.83 -16.19
N GLY A 120 -6.57 -2.65 -16.44
CA GLY A 120 -5.84 -2.70 -17.71
C GLY A 120 -4.62 -1.78 -17.76
N ASP A 121 -4.31 -1.06 -16.67
CA ASP A 121 -3.18 -0.14 -16.62
C ASP A 121 -1.87 -0.91 -16.39
N ILE A 122 -0.82 -0.55 -17.12
CA ILE A 122 0.46 -1.26 -17.03
C ILE A 122 1.36 -0.58 -16.01
N ILE A 123 1.82 -1.35 -15.02
CA ILE A 123 2.85 -0.90 -14.09
C ILE A 123 4.20 -0.89 -14.83
N VAL A 124 4.81 0.29 -14.92
CA VAL A 124 6.10 0.50 -15.63
C VAL A 124 7.30 0.47 -14.70
N ASP A 125 7.12 0.81 -13.43
CA ASP A 125 8.16 0.73 -12.40
C ASP A 125 7.53 0.45 -11.03
N GLN A 126 8.32 -0.08 -10.11
CA GLN A 126 7.91 -0.37 -8.75
C GLN A 126 9.05 -0.17 -7.76
N ALA A 127 8.71 0.37 -6.59
CA ALA A 127 9.64 0.46 -5.49
C ALA A 127 9.07 -0.04 -4.16
N PHE A 128 9.85 -0.87 -3.48
CA PHE A 128 9.67 -1.13 -2.06
C PHE A 128 10.06 0.11 -1.24
N CYS A 129 9.17 0.51 -0.32
CA CYS A 129 9.38 1.68 0.55
C CYS A 129 9.91 1.28 1.92
N GLY A 130 9.41 0.17 2.47
CA GLY A 130 9.82 -0.29 3.80
C GLY A 130 8.77 -1.19 4.44
N TYR A 131 9.08 -1.61 5.66
CA TYR A 131 8.15 -2.28 6.53
C TYR A 131 7.68 -1.34 7.63
N LEU A 132 6.40 -1.44 7.97
CA LEU A 132 5.80 -0.82 9.14
C LEU A 132 5.10 -1.89 9.99
N TYR A 133 4.74 -1.56 11.22
CA TYR A 133 4.18 -2.49 12.20
C TYR A 133 2.97 -1.90 12.90
N VAL A 134 2.03 -2.76 13.28
CA VAL A 134 0.89 -2.41 14.13
C VAL A 134 1.35 -2.44 15.59
N PRO A 135 1.07 -1.39 16.39
CA PRO A 135 1.40 -1.40 17.82
C PRO A 135 0.65 -2.51 18.58
N GLN A 136 1.32 -3.16 19.54
CA GLN A 136 0.78 -4.31 20.30
C GLN A 136 -0.54 -4.04 21.05
N ASN A 137 -0.79 -2.81 21.45
CA ASN A 137 -1.93 -2.46 22.30
C ASN A 137 -3.26 -2.31 21.54
N LEU A 138 -3.25 -2.52 20.23
CA LEU A 138 -4.41 -2.37 19.37
C LEU A 138 -4.76 -3.74 18.77
N LYS A 139 -5.79 -4.37 19.36
CA LYS A 139 -6.39 -5.62 18.86
C LYS A 139 -7.23 -5.35 17.62
#